data_AF-A0A2N6KD20-F1
#
_entry.id   AF-A0A2N6KD20-F1
#
_cell.length_a   1.000
_cell.length_b   1.000
_cell.length_c   1.000
_cell.angle_alpha   90.00
_cell.angle_beta   90.00
_cell.angle_gamma   90.00
#
_symmetry.space_group_name_H-M   'P 1'
#
loop_
_entity.id
_entity.type
_entity.pdbx_description
1 polymer ?
#
loop_
_entity_poly.entity_id
_entity_poly.type
_entity_poly.pdbx_seq_one_letter_code
_entity_poly.pdbx_strand_id
1 'polypeptide(L)'
;MFRTLLVIAIGFLPSLFSLWLMRKTQARMRSHLRRVARNFPREIIPVDSRPEPSDRYYLEGVGYLIGDISCRYNARSGYLRCAVNPSGPCEGCRYYEAKEFRK
;
A
#
# COMPACT_ATOMS: atom_id res chain seq x y z
N MET A 1 -25.65 47.23 -24.27
CA MET A 1 -25.95 46.12 -23.33
C MET A 1 -25.96 44.74 -24.00
N PHE A 2 -26.57 44.56 -25.18
CA PHE A 2 -26.56 43.25 -25.87
C PHE A 2 -25.18 42.72 -26.31
N ARG A 3 -24.27 43.62 -26.74
CA ARG A 3 -22.91 43.23 -27.13
C ARG A 3 -22.12 42.55 -26.01
N THR A 4 -22.24 43.04 -24.78
CA THR A 4 -21.51 42.47 -23.63
C THR A 4 -22.12 41.14 -23.20
N LEU A 5 -23.44 40.98 -23.28
CA LEU A 5 -24.13 39.72 -23.02
C LEU A 5 -23.71 38.62 -24.03
N LEU A 6 -23.54 38.96 -25.31
CA LEU A 6 -23.08 38.03 -26.34
C LEU A 6 -21.68 37.48 -26.06
N VAL A 7 -20.75 38.36 -25.64
CA VAL A 7 -19.37 37.95 -25.32
C VAL A 7 -19.34 37.01 -24.11
N ILE A 8 -20.13 37.31 -23.08
CA ILE A 8 -20.24 36.45 -21.89
C ILE A 8 -20.85 35.09 -22.24
N ALA A 9 -21.92 35.07 -23.04
CA ALA A 9 -22.57 33.83 -23.45
C ALA A 9 -21.64 32.91 -24.26
N ILE A 10 -20.88 33.48 -25.20
CA ILE A 10 -19.91 32.73 -26.03
C ILE A 10 -18.76 32.19 -25.17
N GLY A 11 -18.30 32.93 -24.16
CA GLY A 11 -17.23 32.49 -23.27
C GLY A 11 -17.65 31.39 -22.28
N PHE A 12 -18.91 31.41 -21.82
CA PHE A 12 -19.41 30.40 -20.87
C PHE A 12 -19.84 29.09 -21.52
N LEU A 13 -20.32 29.14 -22.78
CA LEU A 13 -20.73 27.97 -23.55
C LEU A 13 -19.68 26.83 -23.59
N PRO A 14 -18.40 27.05 -23.93
CA PRO A 14 -17.40 25.98 -23.96
C PRO A 14 -17.10 25.40 -22.58
N SER A 15 -17.13 26.21 -21.52
CA SER A 15 -16.91 25.77 -20.14
C SER A 15 -18.05 24.89 -19.63
N LEU A 16 -19.30 25.29 -19.88
CA LEU A 16 -20.48 24.52 -19.53
C LEU A 16 -20.59 23.23 -20.36
N PHE A 17 -20.25 23.32 -21.65
CA PHE A 17 -20.25 22.16 -22.54
C PHE A 17 -19.20 21.12 -22.14
N SER A 18 -17.98 21.57 -21.77
CA SER A 18 -16.92 20.71 -21.25
C SER A 18 -17.36 19.97 -19.97
N LEU A 19 -17.95 20.70 -19.00
CA LEU A 19 -18.47 20.11 -17.77
C LEU A 19 -19.60 19.09 -18.03
N TRP A 20 -20.49 19.38 -18.97
CA TRP A 20 -21.56 18.47 -19.35
C TRP A 20 -21.02 17.18 -19.99
N LEU A 21 -20.02 17.30 -20.89
CA LEU A 21 -19.35 16.14 -21.49
C LEU A 21 -18.68 15.26 -20.43
N MET A 22 -17.93 15.87 -19.50
CA MET A 22 -17.26 15.14 -18.41
C MET A 22 -18.26 14.38 -17.53
N ARG A 23 -19.40 14.99 -17.17
CA ARG A 23 -20.43 14.30 -16.36
C ARG A 23 -21.06 13.13 -17.11
N LYS A 24 -21.22 13.24 -18.44
CA LYS A 24 -21.77 12.16 -19.27
C LYS A 24 -20.79 10.99 -19.47
N THR A 25 -19.48 11.26 -19.55
CA THR A 25 -18.45 10.23 -19.77
C THR A 25 -17.89 9.61 -18.48
N GLN A 26 -18.08 10.25 -17.32
CA GLN A 26 -17.55 9.78 -16.03
C GLN A 26 -18.02 8.37 -15.64
N ALA A 27 -19.23 7.96 -16.04
CA ALA A 27 -19.74 6.62 -15.76
C ALA A 27 -18.89 5.51 -16.41
N ARG A 28 -18.25 5.79 -17.56
CA ARG A 28 -17.38 4.83 -18.27
C ARG A 28 -15.95 4.78 -17.68
N MET A 29 -15.41 5.88 -17.17
CA MET A 29 -14.07 5.88 -16.55
C MET A 29 -14.06 5.19 -15.17
N ARG A 30 -15.14 5.31 -14.39
CA ARG A 30 -15.26 4.65 -13.08
C ARG A 30 -15.22 3.12 -13.18
N SER A 31 -15.72 2.53 -14.28
CA SER A 31 -15.71 1.08 -14.45
C SER A 31 -14.32 0.52 -14.76
N HIS A 32 -13.50 1.26 -15.52
CA HIS A 32 -12.11 0.88 -15.79
C HIS A 32 -11.26 0.91 -14.52
N LEU A 33 -11.37 1.97 -13.70
CA LEU A 33 -10.63 2.06 -12.44
C LEU A 33 -11.04 0.97 -11.43
N ARG A 34 -12.32 0.57 -11.40
CA ARG A 34 -12.78 -0.55 -10.57
C ARG A 34 -12.21 -1.91 -10.99
N ARG A 35 -11.94 -2.14 -12.28
CA ARG A 35 -11.28 -3.37 -12.75
C ARG A 35 -9.82 -3.40 -12.33
N VAL A 36 -9.11 -2.28 -12.42
CA VAL A 36 -7.69 -2.21 -11.98
C VAL A 36 -7.59 -2.36 -10.46
N ALA A 37 -8.50 -1.76 -9.69
CA ALA A 37 -8.53 -1.88 -8.23
C ALA A 37 -8.75 -3.32 -7.73
N ARG A 38 -9.46 -4.17 -8.49
CA ARG A 38 -9.63 -5.60 -8.17
C ARG A 38 -8.44 -6.48 -8.53
N ASN A 39 -7.57 -6.00 -9.42
CA ASN A 39 -6.38 -6.74 -9.86
C ASN A 39 -5.15 -6.48 -9.00
N PHE A 40 -5.22 -5.62 -7.97
CA PHE A 40 -4.22 -5.65 -6.91
C PHE A 40 -4.47 -6.94 -6.11
N PRO A 41 -3.58 -7.94 -6.20
CA PRO A 41 -3.74 -9.13 -5.42
C PRO A 41 -3.64 -8.71 -3.96
N ARG A 42 -4.71 -8.92 -3.19
CA ARG A 42 -4.57 -9.12 -1.75
C ARG A 42 -3.86 -10.46 -1.66
N GLU A 43 -2.53 -10.44 -1.72
CA GLU A 43 -1.70 -11.63 -1.68
C GLU A 43 -1.78 -12.23 -0.28
N ILE A 44 -2.88 -12.95 -0.02
CA ILE A 44 -2.98 -13.86 1.10
C ILE A 44 -2.28 -15.12 0.60
N ILE A 45 -0.95 -15.15 0.75
CA ILE A 45 -0.15 -16.34 0.50
C ILE A 45 -0.67 -17.40 1.48
N PRO A 46 -1.28 -18.51 1.01
CA PRO A 46 -1.59 -19.63 1.89
C PRO A 46 -0.25 -20.31 2.18
N VAL A 47 0.32 -20.02 3.34
CA VAL A 47 1.53 -20.69 3.81
C VAL A 47 1.14 -22.12 4.15
N ASP A 48 1.60 -23.05 3.31
CA ASP A 48 1.60 -24.50 3.50
C ASP A 48 2.06 -24.84 4.93
N SER A 49 1.24 -25.58 5.67
CA SER A 49 1.40 -25.93 7.09
C SER A 49 2.51 -26.94 7.36
N ARG A 50 3.66 -26.79 6.70
CA ARG A 50 4.88 -27.55 7.03
C ARG A 50 5.64 -26.80 8.12
N PRO A 51 6.08 -27.46 9.20
CA PRO A 51 6.86 -26.86 10.27
C PRO A 51 8.32 -26.70 9.82
N GLU A 52 8.54 -25.94 8.75
CA GLU A 52 9.78 -25.21 8.58
C GLU A 52 9.54 -23.88 9.30
N PRO A 53 10.49 -23.33 10.08
CA PRO A 53 10.29 -22.07 10.75
C PRO A 53 10.20 -20.98 9.67
N SER A 54 9.00 -20.82 9.11
CA SER A 54 8.57 -19.63 8.40
C SER A 54 8.96 -18.51 9.34
N ASP A 55 10.04 -17.83 8.98
CA ASP A 55 10.59 -16.70 9.71
C ASP A 55 9.66 -15.48 9.55
N ARG A 56 8.35 -15.74 9.41
CA ARG A 56 7.22 -14.83 9.38
C ARG A 56 6.27 -15.18 10.51
N TYR A 57 5.97 -14.22 11.37
CA TYR A 57 4.98 -14.34 12.42
C TYR A 57 4.11 -13.08 12.43
N TYR A 58 2.86 -13.24 12.87
CA TYR A 58 1.90 -12.15 12.94
C TYR A 58 1.90 -11.57 14.36
N LEU A 59 2.05 -10.25 14.47
CA LEU A 59 1.84 -9.50 15.71
C LEU A 59 0.61 -8.61 15.57
N GLU A 60 -0.32 -8.77 16.51
CA GLU A 60 -1.51 -7.92 16.58
C GLU A 60 -1.12 -6.44 16.67
N GLY A 61 -1.75 -5.61 15.84
CA GLY A 61 -1.47 -4.18 15.74
C GLY A 61 -0.26 -3.78 14.89
N VAL A 62 0.58 -4.73 14.44
CA VAL A 62 1.75 -4.45 13.58
C VAL A 62 1.64 -5.16 12.22
N GLY A 63 1.12 -6.38 12.19
CA GLY A 63 1.00 -7.19 10.98
C GLY A 63 2.04 -8.31 10.93
N TYR A 64 2.29 -8.81 9.71
CA TYR A 64 3.30 -9.84 9.46
C TYR A 64 4.70 -9.26 9.55
N LEU A 65 5.55 -9.89 10.34
CA LEU A 65 6.93 -9.51 10.54
C LEU A 65 7.85 -10.66 10.17
N ILE A 66 9.09 -10.33 9.78
CA ILE A 66 10.12 -11.32 9.49
C ILE A 66 11.39 -11.16 10.33
N GLY A 67 12.12 -12.27 10.55
CA GLY A 67 13.34 -12.30 11.37
C GLY A 67 13.05 -12.44 12.87
N ASP A 68 14.08 -12.72 13.66
CA ASP A 68 13.91 -13.02 15.09
C ASP A 68 13.50 -11.80 15.94
N ILE A 69 12.32 -11.82 16.58
CA ILE A 69 11.84 -10.75 17.49
C ILE A 69 12.63 -10.60 18.77
N SER A 70 13.33 -11.65 19.17
CA SER A 70 14.18 -11.60 20.35
C SER A 70 15.41 -10.73 20.09
N CYS A 71 15.73 -10.40 18.83
CA CYS A 71 16.78 -9.46 18.49
C CYS A 71 16.31 -8.00 18.66
N ARG A 72 17.09 -7.18 19.36
CA ARG A 72 16.90 -5.74 19.51
C ARG A 72 16.86 -5.00 18.17
N TYR A 73 17.60 -5.48 17.18
CA TYR A 73 17.70 -4.88 15.84
C TYR A 73 16.68 -5.40 14.82
N ASN A 74 15.72 -6.26 15.23
CA ASN A 74 14.63 -6.66 14.37
C ASN A 74 13.91 -5.43 13.80
N ALA A 75 13.73 -5.37 12.48
CA ALA A 75 13.18 -4.18 11.81
C ALA A 75 11.66 -4.04 11.95
N ARG A 76 10.99 -5.03 12.57
CA ARG A 76 9.53 -5.12 12.71
C ARG A 76 8.80 -4.86 11.40
N SER A 77 9.29 -5.45 10.33
CA SER A 77 8.75 -5.31 8.98
C SER A 77 8.48 -6.68 8.39
N GLY A 78 7.47 -6.78 7.52
CA GLY A 78 7.24 -7.98 6.71
C GLY A 78 8.21 -8.13 5.54
N TYR A 79 9.07 -7.13 5.29
CA TYR A 79 9.99 -7.07 4.16
C TYR A 79 11.47 -7.00 4.56
N LEU A 80 11.77 -6.48 5.75
CA LEU A 80 13.14 -6.32 6.25
C LEU A 80 13.29 -7.12 7.54
N ARG A 81 14.34 -7.95 7.63
CA ARG A 81 14.61 -8.79 8.81
C ARG A 81 15.24 -7.98 9.94
N CYS A 82 16.27 -7.19 9.61
CA CYS A 82 17.09 -6.49 10.60
C CYS A 82 17.45 -5.10 10.08
N ALA A 83 17.43 -4.09 10.96
CA ALA A 83 17.73 -2.71 10.59
C ALA A 83 19.20 -2.50 10.19
N VAL A 84 20.11 -3.29 10.76
CA VAL A 84 21.57 -3.18 10.51
C VAL A 84 22.10 -4.24 9.53
N ASN A 85 21.33 -5.30 9.28
CA ASN A 85 21.64 -6.33 8.30
C ASN A 85 20.37 -6.81 7.58
N PRO A 86 19.83 -6.02 6.63
CA PRO A 86 18.51 -6.25 6.03
C PRO A 86 18.27 -7.65 5.47
N SER A 87 19.31 -8.27 4.92
CA SER A 87 19.24 -9.57 4.21
C SER A 87 19.71 -10.77 5.04
N GLY A 88 20.38 -10.55 6.17
CA GLY A 88 21.08 -11.63 6.88
C GLY A 88 20.17 -12.56 7.68
N PRO A 89 20.62 -13.80 7.94
CA PRO A 89 19.99 -14.66 8.93
C PRO A 89 20.29 -14.14 10.34
N CYS A 90 19.40 -14.43 11.30
CA CYS A 90 19.64 -14.13 12.71
C CYS A 90 20.60 -15.14 13.36
N GLU A 91 20.62 -16.39 12.86
CA GLU A 91 21.53 -17.44 13.33
C GLU A 91 22.99 -17.10 13.00
N GLY A 92 23.87 -17.12 14.01
CA GLY A 92 25.28 -16.75 13.86
C GLY A 92 25.54 -15.27 13.54
N CYS A 93 24.52 -14.40 13.65
CA CYS A 93 24.66 -12.99 13.32
C CYS A 93 25.51 -12.25 14.35
N ARG A 94 26.61 -11.62 13.90
CA ARG A 94 27.49 -10.79 14.76
C ARG A 94 26.82 -9.58 15.40
N TYR A 95 25.68 -9.16 14.86
CA TYR A 95 24.91 -8.01 15.34
C TYR A 95 23.77 -8.42 16.26
N TYR A 96 23.57 -9.72 16.52
CA TYR A 96 22.46 -10.17 17.34
C TYR A 96 22.61 -9.66 18.78
N GLU A 97 21.57 -8.99 19.28
CA GLU A 97 21.47 -8.55 20.66
C GLU A 97 20.11 -8.96 21.22
N ALA A 98 20.08 -9.68 22.34
CA ALA A 98 18.83 -10.07 22.96
C ALA A 98 18.05 -8.83 23.46
N LYS A 99 16.75 -8.81 23.17
CA LYS A 99 15.82 -7.79 23.61
C LYS A 99 15.37 -8.11 25.02
N GLU A 100 15.55 -7.17 25.94
CA GLU A 100 14.99 -7.27 27.28
C GLU A 100 13.47 -7.13 27.22
N PHE A 101 12.76 -8.22 27.48
CA PHE A 101 11.31 -8.16 27.70
C PHE A 101 11.09 -7.74 29.15
N ARG A 102 10.91 -6.44 29.38
CA ARG A 102 10.47 -5.97 30.70
C ARG A 102 9.02 -6.44 30.91
N LYS A 103 8.85 -7.37 31.85
CA LYS A 103 7.56 -7.92 32.25
C LYS A 103 6.73 -6.89 33.00
#